data_AF-A0A942EHT5-F1
#
_entry.id   AF-A0A942EHT5-F1
#
_cell.length_a   1.000
_cell.length_b   1.000
_cell.length_c   1.000
_cell.angle_alpha   90.00
_cell.angle_beta   90.00
_cell.angle_gamma   90.00
#
_symmetry.space_group_name_H-M   'P 1'
#
loop_
_entity.id
_entity.type
_entity.pdbx_description
1 polymer ?
#
loop_
_entity_poly.entity_id
_entity_poly.type
_entity_poly.pdbx_seq_one_letter_code
_entity_poly.pdbx_strand_id
1 'polypeptide(L)'
;MRQGGVFLPYPMTIAFGDTEEMEKAIGMLSEVKESIINAYELKTGLSRVKLSHLMDAESWFNAKKAVELGFADQIMFWDADVSAPANEGAIFSKMAVINSLMSKLPRKEKTSGKPISELDTRLELLKLQGGN
;
A
#
# COMPACT_ATOMS: atom_id res chain seq x y z
N MET A 1 -2.95 -23.54 12.36
CA MET A 1 -2.43 -22.42 13.17
C MET A 1 -1.64 -21.50 12.24
N ARG A 2 -1.96 -20.19 12.18
CA ARG A 2 -1.15 -19.22 11.44
C ARG A 2 0.14 -18.97 12.22
N GLN A 3 1.29 -19.06 11.54
CA GLN A 3 2.59 -18.67 12.11
C GLN A 3 2.50 -17.23 12.65
N GLY A 4 3.13 -16.95 13.79
CA GLY A 4 3.05 -15.66 14.48
C GLY A 4 3.32 -14.46 13.55
N GLY A 5 2.51 -13.41 13.68
CA GLY A 5 2.61 -12.22 12.85
C GLY A 5 2.10 -10.97 13.58
N VAL A 6 2.56 -9.80 13.14
CA VAL A 6 2.15 -8.49 13.66
C VAL A 6 1.14 -7.88 12.70
N PHE A 7 0.07 -7.29 13.25
CA PHE A 7 -0.93 -6.53 12.50
C PHE A 7 -0.87 -5.07 12.90
N LEU A 8 -0.90 -4.16 11.91
CA LEU A 8 -1.03 -2.72 12.13
C LEU A 8 -2.49 -2.29 11.93
N PRO A 9 -3.22 -1.92 13.01
CA PRO A 9 -4.64 -1.61 12.93
C PRO A 9 -4.90 -0.18 12.44
N TYR A 10 -5.80 -0.02 11.45
CA TYR A 10 -6.38 1.28 11.13
C TYR A 10 -7.51 1.63 12.12
N PRO A 11 -7.53 2.83 12.72
CA PRO A 11 -8.59 3.23 13.65
C PRO A 11 -9.95 3.27 12.96
N MET A 12 -10.94 2.57 13.53
CA MET A 12 -12.31 2.57 13.03
C MET A 12 -13.30 2.73 14.18
N THR A 13 -14.36 3.50 13.93
CA THR A 13 -15.51 3.65 14.83
C THR A 13 -16.79 3.80 14.01
N ILE A 14 -17.93 3.63 14.65
CA ILE A 14 -19.25 3.89 14.08
C ILE A 14 -19.87 5.03 14.89
N ALA A 15 -20.28 6.10 14.21
CA ALA A 15 -20.93 7.25 14.81
C ALA A 15 -22.26 7.53 14.11
N PHE A 16 -23.23 8.07 14.85
CA PHE A 16 -24.55 8.47 14.37
C PHE A 16 -24.90 9.81 15.03
N GLY A 17 -25.44 10.76 14.26
CA GLY A 17 -25.68 12.13 14.72
C GLY A 17 -25.74 13.11 13.55
N ASP A 18 -25.72 14.40 13.86
CA ASP A 18 -25.65 15.45 12.84
C ASP A 18 -24.21 15.67 12.34
N THR A 19 -24.01 16.69 11.49
CA THR A 19 -22.69 16.99 10.93
C THR A 19 -21.64 17.30 12.00
N GLU A 20 -22.00 18.00 13.09
CA GLU A 20 -21.05 18.32 14.16
C GLU A 20 -20.62 17.06 14.92
N GLU A 21 -21.53 16.11 15.15
CA GLU A 21 -21.15 14.82 15.74
C GLU A 21 -20.21 14.00 14.85
N MET A 22 -20.42 14.03 13.52
CA MET A 22 -19.53 13.34 12.58
C MET A 22 -18.13 13.96 12.55
N GLU A 23 -18.04 15.28 12.60
CA GLU A 23 -16.75 15.99 12.66
C GLU A 23 -16.00 15.68 13.97
N LYS A 24 -16.70 15.63 15.10
CA LYS A 24 -16.11 15.19 16.39
C LYS A 24 -15.60 13.76 16.31
N ALA A 25 -16.35 12.85 15.67
CA ALA A 25 -15.92 11.46 15.48
C ALA A 25 -14.68 11.35 14.58
N ILE A 26 -14.58 12.15 13.51
CA ILE A 26 -13.40 12.23 12.66
C ILE A 26 -12.20 12.75 13.45
N GLY A 27 -12.37 13.80 14.26
CA GLY A 27 -11.33 14.35 15.13
C GLY A 27 -10.79 13.30 16.10
N MET A 28 -11.69 12.58 16.78
CA MET A 28 -11.33 11.48 17.67
C MET A 28 -10.51 10.40 16.96
N LEU A 29 -10.91 9.97 15.75
CA LEU A 29 -10.15 8.98 14.98
C LEU A 29 -8.75 9.49 14.61
N SER A 30 -8.62 10.77 14.28
CA SER A 30 -7.33 11.39 13.98
C SER A 30 -6.42 11.39 15.21
N GLU A 31 -6.93 11.74 16.39
CA GLU A 31 -6.15 11.72 17.63
C GLU A 31 -5.69 10.32 18.00
N VAL A 32 -6.58 9.32 17.86
CA VAL A 32 -6.22 7.90 18.09
C VAL A 32 -5.14 7.45 17.10
N LYS A 33 -5.25 7.83 15.82
CA LYS A 33 -4.25 7.53 14.80
C LYS A 33 -2.88 8.10 15.19
N GLU A 34 -2.83 9.36 15.62
CA GLU A 34 -1.59 10.01 16.04
C GLU A 34 -1.00 9.37 17.31
N SER A 35 -1.83 8.94 18.26
CA SER A 35 -1.40 8.23 19.46
C SER A 35 -0.72 6.90 19.13
N ILE A 36 -1.31 6.12 18.23
CA ILE A 36 -0.75 4.83 17.76
C ILE A 36 0.56 5.06 17.01
N ILE A 37 0.62 6.06 16.12
CA ILE A 37 1.84 6.42 15.38
C ILE A 37 2.95 6.81 16.36
N ASN A 38 2.65 7.65 17.35
CA ASN A 38 3.63 8.09 18.33
C ASN A 38 4.24 6.90 19.10
N ALA A 39 3.40 5.96 19.56
CA ALA A 39 3.88 4.77 20.25
C ALA A 39 4.81 3.91 19.37
N TYR A 40 4.45 3.70 18.10
CA TYR A 40 5.28 2.92 17.18
C TYR A 40 6.49 3.67 16.66
N GLU A 41 6.46 5.00 16.55
CA GLU A 41 7.62 5.81 16.21
C GLU A 41 8.71 5.63 17.28
N LEU A 42 8.32 5.74 18.56
CA LEU A 42 9.24 5.52 19.69
C LEU A 42 9.77 4.09 19.73
N LYS A 43 8.94 3.10 19.41
CA LYS A 43 9.33 1.69 19.46
C LYS A 43 10.22 1.27 18.29
N THR A 44 9.86 1.66 17.07
CA THR A 44 10.44 1.14 15.82
C THR A 44 11.49 2.07 15.21
N GLY A 45 11.49 3.35 15.55
CA GLY A 45 12.29 4.38 14.89
C GLY A 45 11.89 4.68 13.45
N LEU A 46 10.77 4.13 12.96
CA LEU A 46 10.27 4.41 11.61
C LEU A 46 9.62 5.80 11.55
N SER A 47 9.80 6.50 10.44
CA SER A 47 9.15 7.80 10.20
C SER A 47 7.61 7.69 10.29
N ARG A 48 6.96 8.71 10.84
CA ARG A 48 5.49 8.81 10.92
C ARG A 48 4.78 8.54 9.59
N VAL A 49 5.30 9.04 8.47
CA VAL A 49 4.72 8.83 7.12
C VAL A 49 4.66 7.34 6.78
N LYS A 50 5.75 6.61 7.02
CA LYS A 50 5.82 5.18 6.77
C LYS A 50 4.88 4.40 7.69
N LEU A 51 4.77 4.78 8.96
CA LEU A 51 3.84 4.16 9.91
C LEU A 51 2.37 4.40 9.51
N SER A 52 2.02 5.63 9.09
CA SER A 52 0.69 5.93 8.56
C SER A 52 0.37 5.06 7.35
N HIS A 53 1.28 4.98 6.37
CA HIS A 53 1.06 4.14 5.19
C HIS A 53 0.88 2.65 5.52
N LEU A 54 1.67 2.12 6.46
CA LEU A 54 1.54 0.71 6.88
C LEU A 54 0.18 0.45 7.55
N MET A 55 -0.32 1.41 8.32
CA MET A 55 -1.60 1.37 9.00
C MET A 55 -2.78 1.51 8.04
N ASP A 56 -2.71 2.46 7.10
CA ASP A 56 -3.73 2.68 6.06
C ASP A 56 -3.85 1.46 5.10
N ALA A 57 -2.75 0.71 4.94
CA ALA A 57 -2.72 -0.51 4.14
C ALA A 57 -3.21 -1.78 4.88
N GLU A 58 -3.64 -1.67 6.15
CA GLU A 58 -4.04 -2.81 7.02
C GLU A 58 -3.00 -3.94 6.98
N SER A 59 -1.74 -3.58 7.19
CA SER A 59 -0.61 -4.48 6.91
C SER A 59 -0.47 -5.59 7.94
N TRP A 60 -0.24 -6.80 7.46
CA TRP A 60 0.16 -7.97 8.24
C TRP A 60 1.62 -8.32 7.93
N PHE A 61 2.39 -8.64 8.96
CA PHE A 61 3.81 -8.98 8.86
C PHE A 61 4.06 -10.36 9.46
N ASN A 62 4.96 -11.14 8.88
CA ASN A 62 5.47 -12.33 9.56
C ASN A 62 6.44 -11.93 10.70
N ALA A 63 6.72 -12.87 11.63
CA ALA A 63 7.61 -12.62 12.77
C ALA A 63 8.98 -12.06 12.37
N LYS A 64 9.57 -12.54 11.26
CA LYS A 64 10.85 -12.01 10.74
C LYS A 64 10.75 -10.54 10.37
N LYS A 65 9.72 -10.18 9.60
CA LYS A 65 9.51 -8.80 9.16
C LYS A 65 9.18 -7.87 10.32
N ALA A 66 8.50 -8.37 11.34
CA ALA A 66 8.23 -7.62 12.56
C ALA A 66 9.54 -7.25 13.30
N VAL A 67 10.51 -8.17 13.36
CA VAL A 67 11.82 -7.88 13.95
C VAL A 67 12.62 -6.91 13.07
N GLU A 68 12.66 -7.13 11.75
CA GLU A 68 13.35 -6.23 10.81
C GLU A 68 12.84 -4.79 10.87
N LEU A 69 11.53 -4.61 11.07
CA LEU A 69 10.89 -3.30 11.15
C LEU A 69 10.86 -2.74 12.59
N GLY A 70 11.45 -3.43 13.57
CA GLY A 70 11.54 -2.97 14.96
C GLY A 70 10.24 -3.09 15.77
N PHE A 71 9.23 -3.79 15.25
CA PHE A 71 7.99 -4.05 16.00
C PHE A 71 8.19 -5.11 17.10
N ALA A 72 9.21 -5.95 16.97
CA ALA A 72 9.59 -6.99 17.92
C ALA A 72 11.12 -7.06 18.07
N ASP A 73 11.60 -7.48 19.25
CA ASP A 73 13.04 -7.53 19.53
C ASP A 73 13.69 -8.81 18.99
N GLN A 74 13.04 -9.97 19.19
CA GLN A 74 13.56 -11.28 18.77
C GLN A 74 12.46 -12.34 18.64
N ILE A 75 12.75 -13.42 17.91
CA ILE A 75 11.87 -14.59 17.78
C ILE A 75 12.37 -15.67 18.74
N MET A 76 11.54 -16.06 19.73
CA MET A 76 11.96 -16.97 20.81
C MET A 76 11.95 -18.46 20.44
N PHE A 77 11.10 -18.89 19.50
CA PHE A 77 10.97 -20.30 19.10
C PHE A 77 10.97 -20.40 17.57
N TRP A 78 12.10 -20.79 16.99
CA TRP A 78 12.20 -21.18 15.59
C TRP A 78 12.34 -22.70 15.54
N ASP A 79 11.24 -23.42 15.70
CA ASP A 79 11.25 -24.86 15.39
C ASP A 79 11.48 -25.00 13.89
N ALA A 80 12.62 -25.59 13.53
CA ALA A 80 13.09 -25.77 12.16
C ALA A 80 12.19 -26.67 11.29
N ASP A 81 11.07 -27.17 11.84
CA ASP A 81 10.25 -28.23 11.24
C ASP A 81 8.97 -27.75 10.54
N VAL A 82 8.70 -26.44 10.54
CA VAL A 82 7.62 -25.85 9.73
C VAL A 82 8.18 -25.24 8.45
N SER A 83 8.25 -26.08 7.42
CA SER A 83 8.43 -25.74 6.00
C SER A 83 7.40 -24.70 5.52
N ALA A 84 7.62 -23.44 5.82
CA ALA A 84 7.15 -22.32 5.00
C ALA A 84 8.36 -21.74 4.26
N PRO A 85 8.19 -21.17 3.05
CA PRO A 85 9.28 -20.48 2.35
C PRO A 85 9.66 -19.24 3.16
N ALA A 86 10.59 -19.45 4.09
CA ALA A 86 10.85 -18.58 5.23
C ALA A 86 12.04 -17.64 5.00
N ASN A 87 12.55 -17.50 3.78
CA ASN A 87 13.78 -16.76 3.56
C ASN A 87 13.62 -15.26 3.34
N GLU A 88 12.39 -14.74 3.24
CA GLU A 88 12.16 -13.29 3.10
C GLU A 88 11.07 -12.81 4.06
N GLY A 89 11.32 -11.72 4.78
CA GLY A 89 10.32 -11.04 5.59
C GLY A 89 9.16 -10.56 4.71
N ALA A 90 7.97 -11.14 4.89
CA ALA A 90 6.81 -10.88 4.04
C ALA A 90 5.87 -9.85 4.68
N ILE A 91 5.39 -8.92 3.86
CA ILE A 91 4.29 -8.01 4.16
C ILE A 91 3.07 -8.46 3.35
N PHE A 92 1.96 -8.71 4.02
CA PHE A 92 0.68 -8.99 3.39
C PHE A 92 -0.21 -7.75 3.51
N SER A 93 -0.53 -7.12 2.39
CA SER A 93 -1.48 -6.01 2.30
C SER A 93 -2.16 -6.01 0.94
N LYS A 94 -3.33 -5.35 0.82
CA LYS A 94 -4.03 -5.21 -0.47
C LYS A 94 -3.12 -4.58 -1.54
N MET A 95 -2.34 -3.57 -1.16
CA MET A 95 -1.39 -2.93 -2.06
C MET A 95 -0.26 -3.86 -2.50
N ALA A 96 0.28 -4.70 -1.60
CA ALA A 96 1.32 -5.65 -1.95
C ALA A 96 0.81 -6.66 -3.01
N VAL A 97 -0.43 -7.12 -2.87
CA VAL A 97 -1.08 -8.02 -3.84
C VAL A 97 -1.28 -7.32 -5.20
N ILE A 98 -1.74 -6.07 -5.20
CA ILE A 98 -1.93 -5.29 -6.43
C ILE A 98 -0.58 -5.04 -7.13
N ASN A 99 0.47 -4.66 -6.41
CA ASN A 99 1.79 -4.45 -7.00
C ASN A 99 2.34 -5.74 -7.62
N SER A 100 2.17 -6.87 -6.93
CA SER A 100 2.53 -8.20 -7.47
C SER A 100 1.76 -8.53 -8.75
N LEU A 101 0.46 -8.25 -8.79
CA LEU A 101 -0.36 -8.42 -9.98
C LEU A 101 0.09 -7.49 -11.13
N MET A 102 0.29 -6.21 -10.86
CA MET A 102 0.71 -5.21 -11.85
C MET A 102 2.08 -5.56 -12.47
N SER A 103 3.00 -6.11 -11.68
CA SER A 103 4.31 -6.57 -12.18
C SER A 103 4.24 -7.72 -13.19
N LYS A 104 3.15 -8.51 -13.15
CA LYS A 104 2.91 -9.67 -14.01
C LYS A 104 2.01 -9.37 -15.21
N LEU A 105 1.38 -8.20 -15.25
CA LEU A 105 0.61 -7.78 -16.42
C LEU A 105 1.56 -7.53 -17.59
N PRO A 106 1.21 -7.97 -18.81
CA PRO A 106 2.01 -7.68 -19.99
C PRO A 106 2.10 -6.16 -20.14
N ARG A 107 3.31 -5.61 -20.03
CA ARG A 107 3.58 -4.20 -20.33
C ARG A 107 3.18 -4.00 -21.79
N LYS A 108 2.06 -3.31 -22.02
CA LYS A 108 1.76 -2.79 -23.35
C LYS A 108 2.92 -1.86 -23.69
N GLU A 109 3.77 -2.27 -24.63
CA GLU A 109 4.81 -1.40 -25.15
C GLU A 109 4.13 -0.06 -25.46
N LYS A 110 4.74 1.03 -24.98
CA LYS A 110 4.36 2.34 -25.46
C LYS A 110 4.66 2.30 -26.94
N THR A 111 3.66 2.03 -27.76
CA THR A 111 3.73 2.31 -29.18
C THR A 111 4.06 3.78 -29.24
N SER A 112 5.30 4.12 -29.60
CA SER A 112 5.66 5.47 -29.98
C SER A 112 4.53 5.96 -30.86
N GLY A 113 3.80 6.99 -30.41
CA GLY A 113 2.73 7.57 -31.22
C GLY A 113 3.29 7.82 -32.61
N LYS A 114 2.49 7.55 -33.63
CA LYS A 114 2.88 7.82 -35.02
C LYS A 114 3.45 9.24 -35.10
N PRO A 115 4.61 9.45 -35.75
CA PRO A 115 5.27 10.75 -35.77
C PRO A 115 4.30 11.80 -36.32
N ILE A 116 4.35 13.01 -35.76
CA ILE A 116 3.44 14.13 -36.10
C ILE A 116 3.40 14.37 -37.61
N SER A 117 4.52 14.18 -38.30
CA SER A 117 4.62 14.28 -39.76
C SER A 117 3.64 13.37 -40.51
N GLU A 118 3.38 12.16 -40.01
CA GLU A 118 2.41 11.23 -40.61
C GLU A 118 0.97 11.73 -40.45
N LEU A 119 0.68 12.46 -39.37
CA LEU A 119 -0.62 13.08 -39.13
C LEU A 119 -0.83 14.30 -40.01
N ASP A 120 0.21 15.12 -40.19
CA ASP A 120 0.19 16.27 -41.10
C ASP A 120 -0.03 15.82 -42.55
N THR A 121 0.68 14.77 -42.99
CA THR A 121 0.48 14.20 -44.33
C THR A 121 -0.95 13.67 -44.51
N ARG A 122 -1.53 13.01 -43.50
CA ARG A 122 -2.94 12.56 -43.56
C ARG A 122 -3.92 13.73 -43.61
N LEU A 123 -3.65 14.80 -42.87
CA LEU A 123 -4.49 15.99 -42.83
C LEU A 123 -4.49 16.72 -44.19
N GLU A 124 -3.33 16.79 -44.85
CA GLU A 124 -3.20 17.36 -46.19
C GLU A 124 -3.96 16.54 -47.24
N LEU A 125 -3.85 15.21 -47.20
CA LEU A 125 -4.59 14.32 -48.10
C LEU A 125 -6.11 14.47 -47.99
N LEU A 126 -6.63 14.64 -46.77
CA LEU A 126 -8.06 14.84 -46.53
C LEU A 126 -8.55 16.20 -47.05
N LYS A 127 -7.74 17.25 -46.92
CA LYS A 127 -8.06 18.58 -47.48
C LYS A 127 -8.10 18.57 -49.00
N LEU A 128 -7.29 17.72 -49.63
CA LEU A 128 -7.28 17.55 -51.09
C LEU A 128 -8.46 16.71 -51.60
N GLN A 129 -8.95 15.73 -50.82
CA GLN A 129 -10.12 14.92 -51.20
C GLN A 129 -11.48 15.58 -50.90
N GLY A 130 -11.54 16.52 -49.96
CA GLY A 130 -12.77 17.24 -49.59
C GLY A 130 -13.09 18.46 -50.44
N GLY A 131 -12.28 18.77 -51.45
CA GLY A 131 -12.46 19.89 -52.37
C GLY A 131 -13.11 19.47 -53.69
N ASN A 132 -14.37 19.01 -53.64
CA ASN A 132 -15.31 19.01 -54.77
C ASN A 132 -16.75 19.02 -54.26
#